data_AF-A0A7V7WW78-F1
#
_entry.id   AF-A0A7V7WW78-F1
#
_cell.length_a   1.000
_cell.length_b   1.000
_cell.length_c   1.000
_cell.angle_alpha   90.00
_cell.angle_beta   90.00
_cell.angle_gamma   90.00
#
_symmetry.space_group_name_H-M   'P 1'
#
loop_
_entity.id
_entity.type
_entity.pdbx_description
1 polymer ?
#
loop_
_entity_poly.entity_id
_entity_poly.type
_entity_poly.pdbx_seq_one_letter_code
_entity_poly.pdbx_strand_id
1 'polypeptide(L)'
;RRLAGSPGGAAVPAEQLVPRLLAQVAEQSRLDASFGALLQRLSAPALRSAKADAAVLSSFDHPVWQLADRIAALGTLHTGAQATRLAVLLEPVLQRLERGPDASRSAYERALADLDELTTGWADSELADAGVAPPPPGSGSLPTDFGDEGSLPTVPMALPGTDLHKAWVDGLREGDRVRVFLHARWLSAFVAGRSSAHVLLATRNGEPLQTIGRAALYRLHESGLATTVEPAAAVREAVQTLTLDLDADA
;
A
#
# COMPACT_ATOMS: atom_id res chain seq x y z
N ARG A 1 -17.01 3.92 9.82
CA ARG A 1 -17.22 2.60 10.48
C ARG A 1 -16.47 2.65 11.80
N ARG A 2 -17.13 2.43 12.96
CA ARG A 2 -16.50 2.64 14.28
C ARG A 2 -15.57 1.51 14.66
N LEU A 3 -14.43 1.88 15.25
CA LEU A 3 -13.42 1.00 15.88
C LEU A 3 -13.93 0.36 17.19
N ALA A 4 -15.05 0.85 17.73
CA ALA A 4 -15.72 0.26 18.87
C ALA A 4 -16.93 -0.56 18.42
N GLY A 5 -16.71 -1.87 18.25
CA GLY A 5 -17.66 -2.80 18.84
C GLY A 5 -17.59 -2.56 20.35
N SER A 6 -18.73 -2.41 21.02
CA SER A 6 -18.75 -2.42 22.49
C SER A 6 -18.70 -3.89 22.91
N PRO A 7 -17.57 -4.45 23.38
CA PRO A 7 -17.66 -5.62 24.21
C PRO A 7 -18.19 -5.14 25.58
N GLY A 8 -18.85 -6.01 26.31
CA GLY A 8 -19.50 -5.65 27.57
C GLY A 8 -18.57 -4.93 28.56
N GLY A 9 -19.06 -3.81 29.11
CA GLY A 9 -18.81 -3.43 30.51
C GLY A 9 -17.57 -2.60 30.87
N ALA A 10 -16.47 -2.63 30.12
CA ALA A 10 -15.30 -1.81 30.44
C ALA A 10 -14.65 -1.22 29.17
N ALA A 11 -14.72 0.11 29.02
CA ALA A 11 -13.98 0.81 27.97
C ALA A 11 -12.48 0.61 28.22
N VAL A 12 -11.85 -0.29 27.47
CA VAL A 12 -10.41 -0.50 27.55
C VAL A 12 -9.73 0.84 27.24
N PRO A 13 -8.85 1.35 28.13
CA PRO A 13 -8.23 2.65 27.92
C PRO A 13 -7.39 2.65 26.63
N ALA A 14 -7.42 3.76 25.90
CA ALA A 14 -6.66 3.96 24.66
C ALA A 14 -5.17 3.59 24.81
N GLU A 15 -4.63 3.83 26.00
CA GLU A 15 -3.26 3.54 26.43
C GLU A 15 -2.89 2.06 26.33
N GLN A 16 -3.86 1.17 26.50
CA GLN A 16 -3.68 -0.28 26.39
C GLN A 16 -4.08 -0.79 25.00
N LEU A 17 -5.10 -0.20 24.37
CA LEU A 17 -5.59 -0.63 23.05
C LEU A 17 -4.61 -0.33 21.92
N VAL A 18 -4.06 0.88 21.84
CA VAL A 18 -3.23 1.30 20.69
C VAL A 18 -1.95 0.46 20.58
N PRO A 19 -1.15 0.25 21.64
CA PRO A 19 0.06 -0.57 21.54
C PRO A 19 -0.25 -2.04 21.23
N ARG A 20 -1.33 -2.59 21.81
CA ARG A 20 -1.77 -3.97 21.55
C ARG A 20 -2.20 -4.15 20.10
N LEU A 21 -2.96 -3.20 19.55
CA LEU A 21 -3.38 -3.24 18.16
C LEU A 21 -2.16 -3.21 17.23
N LEU A 22 -1.21 -2.30 17.46
CA LEU A 22 0.00 -2.22 16.62
C LEU A 22 0.87 -3.48 16.72
N ALA A 23 0.95 -4.08 17.92
CA ALA A 23 1.63 -5.36 18.11
C ALA A 23 0.92 -6.49 17.33
N GLN A 24 -0.41 -6.56 17.42
CA GLN A 24 -1.22 -7.52 16.68
C GLN A 24 -1.06 -7.37 15.16
N VAL A 25 -1.03 -6.13 14.66
CA VAL A 25 -0.78 -5.83 13.24
C VAL A 25 0.59 -6.36 12.82
N ALA A 26 1.63 -6.15 13.63
CA ALA A 26 2.98 -6.64 13.34
C ALA A 26 3.03 -8.18 13.28
N GLU A 27 2.35 -8.85 14.22
CA GLU A 27 2.28 -10.30 14.30
C GLU A 27 1.53 -10.92 13.11
N GLN A 28 0.31 -10.42 12.82
CA GLN A 28 -0.52 -10.93 11.71
C GLN A 28 0.12 -10.71 10.34
N SER A 29 0.78 -9.56 10.18
CA SER A 29 1.50 -9.22 8.96
C SER A 29 2.83 -9.97 8.83
N ARG A 30 3.27 -10.67 9.89
CA ARG A 30 4.56 -11.40 9.98
C ARG A 30 5.75 -10.50 9.62
N LEU A 31 5.76 -9.30 10.18
CA LEU A 31 6.79 -8.31 9.84
C LEU A 31 8.17 -8.74 10.33
N ASP A 32 9.20 -8.38 9.57
CA ASP A 32 10.58 -8.46 10.02
C ASP A 32 10.81 -7.56 11.25
N ALA A 33 11.84 -7.88 12.05
CA ALA A 33 12.20 -7.13 13.25
C ALA A 33 12.36 -5.62 12.98
N SER A 34 12.89 -5.26 11.80
CA SER A 34 13.08 -3.86 11.39
C SER A 34 11.75 -3.09 11.31
N PHE A 35 10.74 -3.66 10.67
CA PHE A 35 9.41 -3.05 10.54
C PHE A 35 8.59 -3.16 11.82
N GLY A 36 8.75 -4.25 12.58
CA GLY A 36 8.16 -4.39 13.91
C GLY A 36 8.60 -3.27 14.85
N ALA A 37 9.88 -2.89 14.83
CA ALA A 37 10.40 -1.78 15.62
C ALA A 37 9.78 -0.42 15.23
N LEU A 38 9.54 -0.19 13.93
CA LEU A 38 8.85 1.03 13.46
C LEU A 38 7.41 1.10 13.97
N LEU A 39 6.64 0.02 13.87
CA LEU A 39 5.27 -0.01 14.42
C LEU A 39 5.24 0.16 15.94
N GLN A 40 6.19 -0.42 16.66
CA GLN A 40 6.30 -0.23 18.11
C GLN A 40 6.58 1.23 18.48
N ARG A 41 7.42 1.93 17.71
CA ARG A 41 7.70 3.35 17.93
C ARG A 41 6.56 4.27 17.56
N LEU A 42 5.73 3.88 16.58
CA LEU A 42 4.50 4.59 16.23
C LEU A 42 3.50 4.63 17.39
N SER A 43 3.60 3.73 18.38
CA SER A 43 2.69 3.70 19.54
C SER A 43 2.67 5.00 20.33
N ALA A 44 3.83 5.60 20.62
CA ALA A 44 3.94 6.82 21.41
C ALA A 44 3.27 8.04 20.74
N PRO A 45 3.57 8.39 19.47
CA PRO A 45 2.86 9.48 18.78
C PRO A 45 1.38 9.12 18.52
N ALA A 46 1.02 7.86 18.26
CA ALA A 46 -0.37 7.45 18.06
C ALA A 46 -1.21 7.61 19.34
N LEU A 47 -0.65 7.29 20.50
CA LEU A 47 -1.28 7.51 21.80
C LEU A 47 -1.49 9.01 22.09
N ARG A 48 -0.51 9.85 21.77
CA ARG A 48 -0.69 11.31 21.89
C ARG A 48 -1.80 11.81 20.98
N SER A 49 -1.84 11.35 19.74
CA SER A 49 -2.90 11.67 18.78
C SER A 49 -4.27 11.21 19.29
N ALA A 50 -4.37 10.00 19.85
CA ALA A 50 -5.62 9.46 20.42
C ALA A 50 -6.12 10.25 21.65
N LYS A 51 -5.21 10.88 22.41
CA LYS A 51 -5.58 11.78 23.51
C LYS A 51 -6.08 13.13 23.00
N ALA A 52 -5.52 13.64 21.91
CA ALA A 52 -5.90 14.90 21.30
C ALA A 52 -7.15 14.80 20.41
N ASP A 53 -7.40 13.63 19.80
CA ASP A 53 -8.46 13.41 18.82
C ASP A 53 -9.18 12.07 19.06
N ALA A 54 -10.45 12.14 19.45
CA ALA A 54 -11.32 10.97 19.64
C ALA A 54 -11.66 10.26 18.30
N ALA A 55 -11.46 10.92 17.16
CA ALA A 55 -11.65 10.31 15.84
C ALA A 55 -10.68 9.14 15.60
N VAL A 56 -9.49 9.16 16.22
CA VAL A 56 -8.50 8.09 16.13
C VAL A 56 -9.10 6.75 16.53
N LEU A 57 -9.82 6.68 17.66
CA LEU A 57 -10.39 5.43 18.17
C LEU A 57 -11.79 5.14 17.64
N SER A 58 -12.35 6.02 16.80
CA SER A 58 -13.71 5.88 16.28
C SER A 58 -13.79 5.78 14.76
N SER A 59 -12.68 5.99 14.04
CA SER A 59 -12.62 5.85 12.59
C SER A 59 -11.36 5.10 12.15
N PHE A 60 -11.55 4.05 11.35
CA PHE A 60 -10.45 3.38 10.65
C PHE A 60 -9.84 4.24 9.54
N ASP A 61 -10.57 5.27 9.08
CA ASP A 61 -10.09 6.16 8.02
C ASP A 61 -9.11 7.23 8.56
N HIS A 62 -8.79 7.20 9.86
CA HIS A 62 -7.85 8.14 10.46
C HIS A 62 -6.42 7.93 9.90
N PRO A 63 -5.67 8.99 9.57
CA PRO A 63 -4.36 8.86 8.91
C PRO A 63 -3.30 8.15 9.77
N VAL A 64 -3.49 8.08 11.10
CA VAL A 64 -2.67 7.22 11.99
C VAL A 64 -2.74 5.76 11.56
N TRP A 65 -3.96 5.25 11.31
CA TRP A 65 -4.17 3.86 10.93
C TRP A 65 -3.76 3.60 9.49
N GLN A 66 -4.02 4.56 8.60
CA GLN A 66 -3.51 4.48 7.23
C GLN A 66 -1.97 4.37 7.20
N LEU A 67 -1.27 5.12 8.06
CA LEU A 67 0.19 5.01 8.17
C LEU A 67 0.64 3.65 8.70
N ALA A 68 -0.05 3.12 9.72
CA ALA A 68 0.25 1.79 10.25
C ALA A 68 0.02 0.68 9.21
N ASP A 69 -1.12 0.73 8.51
CA ASP A 69 -1.48 -0.16 7.40
C ASP A 69 -0.42 -0.09 6.29
N ARG A 70 0.07 1.11 5.98
CA ARG A 70 1.11 1.34 4.96
C ARG A 70 2.46 0.75 5.35
N ILE A 71 2.91 0.99 6.59
CA ILE A 71 4.15 0.42 7.13
C ILE A 71 4.06 -1.11 7.15
N ALA A 72 2.92 -1.66 7.57
CA ALA A 72 2.67 -3.10 7.55
C ALA A 72 2.74 -3.66 6.12
N ALA A 73 2.08 -3.01 5.15
CA ALA A 73 2.12 -3.43 3.76
C ALA A 73 3.55 -3.48 3.20
N LEU A 74 4.35 -2.44 3.43
CA LEU A 74 5.76 -2.42 3.01
C LEU A 74 6.58 -3.52 3.69
N GLY A 75 6.38 -3.76 4.98
CA GLY A 75 7.07 -4.85 5.69
C GLY A 75 6.61 -6.25 5.29
N THR A 76 5.46 -6.41 4.64
CA THR A 76 5.07 -7.68 4.00
C THR A 76 5.68 -7.89 2.62
N LEU A 77 6.04 -6.79 1.95
CA LEU A 77 6.66 -6.79 0.62
C LEU A 77 8.16 -7.07 0.70
N HIS A 78 8.81 -6.48 1.71
CA HIS A 78 10.25 -6.47 1.84
C HIS A 78 10.70 -7.33 3.01
N THR A 79 11.73 -8.15 2.80
CA THR A 79 12.28 -9.02 3.83
C THR A 79 13.81 -8.94 3.87
N GLY A 80 14.42 -9.35 4.98
CA GLY A 80 15.88 -9.39 5.14
C GLY A 80 16.56 -8.03 4.89
N ALA A 81 17.61 -8.03 4.06
CA ALA A 81 18.42 -6.82 3.83
C ALA A 81 17.64 -5.66 3.19
N GLN A 82 16.68 -5.93 2.30
CA GLN A 82 15.81 -4.92 1.72
C GLN A 82 14.93 -4.27 2.79
N ALA A 83 14.35 -5.09 3.68
CA ALA A 83 13.55 -4.59 4.80
C ALA A 83 14.36 -3.68 5.73
N THR A 84 15.59 -4.07 6.07
CA THR A 84 16.46 -3.25 6.92
C THR A 84 16.81 -1.92 6.25
N ARG A 85 17.16 -1.93 4.96
CA ARG A 85 17.49 -0.69 4.21
C ARG A 85 16.29 0.25 4.15
N LEU A 86 15.11 -0.26 3.79
CA LEU A 86 13.90 0.57 3.69
C LEU A 86 13.48 1.08 5.08
N ALA A 87 13.59 0.28 6.13
CA ALA A 87 13.31 0.73 7.49
C ALA A 87 14.20 1.90 7.92
N VAL A 88 15.49 1.86 7.59
CA VAL A 88 16.44 2.98 7.82
C VAL A 88 16.02 4.24 7.06
N LEU A 89 15.47 4.11 5.85
CA LEU A 89 14.99 5.25 5.09
C LEU A 89 13.69 5.84 5.66
N LEU A 90 12.83 5.03 6.27
CA LEU A 90 11.57 5.48 6.90
C LEU A 90 11.79 6.13 8.27
N GLU A 91 12.92 5.86 8.91
CA GLU A 91 13.33 6.38 10.21
C GLU A 91 13.13 7.89 10.38
N PRO A 92 13.55 8.77 9.44
CA PRO A 92 13.41 10.21 9.59
C PRO A 92 11.95 10.68 9.56
N VAL A 93 11.06 9.96 8.86
CA VAL A 93 9.62 10.26 8.81
C VAL A 93 9.01 10.05 10.20
N LEU A 94 9.31 8.91 10.82
CA LEU A 94 8.83 8.58 12.15
C LEU A 94 9.43 9.51 13.22
N GLN A 95 10.72 9.83 13.10
CA GLN A 95 11.40 10.73 14.02
C GLN A 95 10.83 12.15 14.01
N ARG A 96 10.29 12.63 12.87
CA ARG A 96 9.58 13.91 12.81
C ARG A 96 8.25 13.87 13.57
N LEU A 97 7.49 12.78 13.45
CA LEU A 97 6.24 12.58 14.20
C LEU A 97 6.51 12.51 15.71
N GLU A 98 7.61 11.87 16.11
CA GLU A 98 8.00 11.76 17.52
C GLU A 98 8.33 13.11 18.15
N ARG A 99 8.99 14.02 17.41
CA ARG A 99 9.38 15.35 17.88
C ARG A 99 8.25 16.38 17.86
N GLY A 100 7.22 16.16 17.04
CA GLY A 100 6.08 17.07 16.91
C GLY A 100 5.25 17.12 18.21
N PRO A 101 4.87 18.31 18.71
CA PRO A 101 4.17 18.45 19.99
C PRO A 101 2.79 17.79 20.00
N ASP A 102 2.04 17.85 18.89
CA ASP A 102 0.63 17.44 18.89
C ASP A 102 0.30 16.18 18.07
N ALA A 103 1.27 15.58 17.36
CA ALA A 103 1.03 14.46 16.42
C ALA A 103 -0.31 14.63 15.67
N SER A 104 -0.50 15.83 15.10
CA SER A 104 -1.79 16.24 14.55
C SER A 104 -2.13 15.43 13.31
N ARG A 105 -3.42 15.43 12.94
CA ARG A 105 -3.89 14.82 11.68
C ARG A 105 -3.04 15.23 10.47
N SER A 106 -2.73 16.51 10.34
CA SER A 106 -1.90 17.04 9.25
C SER A 106 -0.43 16.60 9.31
N ALA A 107 0.10 16.27 10.49
CA ALA A 107 1.42 15.68 10.63
C ALA A 107 1.45 14.25 10.07
N TYR A 108 0.40 13.46 10.32
CA TYR A 108 0.25 12.12 9.74
C TYR A 108 -0.01 12.14 8.24
N GLU A 109 -0.83 13.07 7.74
CA GLU A 109 -1.05 13.25 6.29
C GLU A 109 0.25 13.61 5.56
N ARG A 110 1.07 14.47 6.16
CA ARG A 110 2.42 14.78 5.63
C ARG A 110 3.33 13.57 5.68
N ALA A 111 3.34 12.83 6.79
CA ALA A 111 4.16 11.62 6.92
C ALA A 111 3.78 10.54 5.88
N LEU A 112 2.50 10.38 5.58
CA LEU A 112 2.02 9.52 4.50
C LEU A 112 2.54 9.97 3.13
N ALA A 113 2.43 11.27 2.83
CA ALA A 113 2.95 11.82 1.58
C ALA A 113 4.47 11.62 1.44
N ASP A 114 5.23 11.91 2.51
CA ASP A 114 6.69 11.72 2.56
C ASP A 114 7.07 10.24 2.33
N LEU A 115 6.32 9.32 2.93
CA LEU A 115 6.52 7.87 2.77
C LEU A 115 6.22 7.41 1.34
N ASP A 116 5.15 7.92 0.72
CA ASP A 116 4.80 7.59 -0.66
C ASP A 116 5.83 8.14 -1.68
N GLU A 117 6.35 9.34 -1.43
CA GLU A 117 7.43 9.91 -2.25
C GLU A 117 8.71 9.09 -2.12
N LEU A 118 9.09 8.72 -0.88
CA LEU A 118 10.28 7.93 -0.61
C LEU A 118 10.23 6.54 -1.25
N THR A 119 9.11 5.83 -1.10
CA THR A 119 8.91 4.49 -1.68
C THR A 119 8.92 4.51 -3.20
N THR A 120 8.38 5.58 -3.81
CA THR A 120 8.48 5.76 -5.27
C THR A 120 9.93 5.85 -5.74
N GLY A 121 10.78 6.64 -5.07
CA GLY A 121 12.21 6.73 -5.39
C GLY A 121 12.98 5.43 -5.13
N TRP A 122 12.57 4.67 -4.11
CA TRP A 122 13.14 3.35 -3.81
C TRP A 122 12.87 2.34 -4.94
N ALA A 123 11.63 2.27 -5.43
CA ALA A 123 11.26 1.37 -6.53
C ALA A 123 12.00 1.65 -7.84
N ASP A 124 12.23 2.93 -8.18
CA ASP A 124 13.01 3.31 -9.36
C ASP A 124 14.47 2.82 -9.25
N SER A 125 15.04 2.83 -8.04
CA SER A 125 16.39 2.35 -7.79
C SER A 125 16.50 0.83 -7.88
N GLU A 126 15.52 0.08 -7.38
CA GLU A 126 15.49 -1.40 -7.50
C GLU A 126 15.29 -1.85 -8.96
N LEU A 127 14.49 -1.11 -9.75
CA LEU A 127 14.34 -1.37 -11.19
C LEU A 127 15.66 -1.18 -11.94
N ALA A 128 16.42 -0.15 -11.59
CA ALA A 128 17.75 0.09 -12.15
C ALA A 128 18.73 -1.03 -11.79
N ASP A 129 18.74 -1.46 -10.52
CA ASP A 129 19.58 -2.57 -10.04
C ASP A 129 19.19 -3.91 -10.67
N ALA A 130 17.90 -4.14 -10.94
CA ALA A 130 17.39 -5.31 -11.65
C ALA A 130 17.72 -5.32 -13.16
N GLY A 131 18.39 -4.28 -13.67
CA GLY A 131 18.74 -4.16 -15.09
C GLY A 131 17.53 -3.90 -16.01
N VAL A 132 16.39 -3.51 -15.45
CA VAL A 132 15.19 -3.13 -16.22
C VAL A 132 15.41 -1.70 -16.69
N ALA A 133 16.09 -1.54 -17.83
CA ALA A 133 16.27 -0.22 -18.43
C ALA A 133 14.90 0.41 -18.74
N PRO A 134 14.67 1.70 -18.39
CA PRO A 134 13.49 2.40 -18.88
C PRO A 134 13.51 2.34 -20.41
N PRO A 135 12.39 1.97 -21.07
CA PRO A 135 12.37 1.96 -22.52
C PRO A 135 12.75 3.37 -23.00
N PRO A 136 13.59 3.51 -24.05
CA PRO A 136 13.90 4.81 -24.60
C PRO A 136 12.57 5.51 -24.96
N PRO A 137 12.44 6.83 -24.73
CA PRO A 137 11.24 7.57 -25.09
C PRO A 137 11.00 7.38 -26.61
N GLY A 138 10.05 6.52 -26.95
CA GLY A 138 9.77 6.11 -28.34
C GLY A 138 9.57 4.60 -28.58
N SER A 139 10.02 3.70 -27.70
CA SER A 139 9.89 2.24 -27.92
C SER A 139 8.52 1.63 -27.55
N GLY A 140 7.50 2.46 -27.35
CA GLY A 140 6.11 2.04 -27.13
C GLY A 140 5.28 1.85 -28.40
N SER A 141 5.91 1.73 -29.57
CA SER A 141 5.22 1.22 -30.77
C SER A 141 5.53 -0.27 -30.89
N LEU A 142 4.50 -1.10 -30.76
CA LEU A 142 4.52 -2.47 -31.24
C LEU A 142 5.07 -2.49 -32.68
N PRO A 143 5.71 -3.58 -33.13
CA PRO A 143 5.91 -3.77 -34.57
C PRO A 143 4.52 -3.81 -35.21
N THR A 144 4.19 -2.77 -35.98
CA THR A 144 2.98 -2.69 -36.80
C THR A 144 3.09 -3.56 -38.06
N ASP A 145 4.16 -4.36 -38.20
CA ASP A 145 4.31 -5.31 -39.29
C ASP A 145 3.58 -6.62 -38.96
N PHE A 146 2.25 -6.52 -38.91
CA PHE A 146 1.43 -7.65 -39.33
C PHE A 146 1.27 -7.50 -40.83
N GLY A 147 1.71 -8.53 -41.54
CA GLY A 147 1.83 -8.55 -42.99
C GLY A 147 0.67 -7.90 -43.73
N ASP A 148 1.07 -7.21 -44.78
CA ASP A 148 0.34 -6.83 -45.97
C ASP A 148 -0.88 -7.71 -46.28
N GLU A 149 -2.07 -7.34 -45.79
CA GLU A 149 -3.35 -7.71 -46.38
C GLU A 149 -4.46 -6.77 -45.90
N GLY A 150 -4.97 -5.93 -46.81
CA GLY A 150 -6.30 -5.32 -46.70
C GLY A 150 -6.35 -3.94 -46.03
N SER A 151 -6.20 -2.91 -46.85
CA SER A 151 -6.62 -1.53 -46.54
C SER A 151 -8.08 -1.50 -46.06
N LEU A 152 -8.27 -1.25 -44.76
CA LEU A 152 -9.55 -0.78 -44.21
C LEU A 152 -9.33 0.63 -43.66
N PRO A 153 -10.20 1.61 -43.99
CA PRO A 153 -10.07 2.96 -43.47
C PRO A 153 -10.40 2.95 -41.98
N THR A 154 -9.38 2.90 -41.13
CA THR A 154 -9.57 3.05 -39.70
C THR A 154 -9.83 4.52 -39.39
N VAL A 155 -11.10 4.84 -39.15
CA VAL A 155 -11.52 6.12 -38.60
C VAL A 155 -10.84 6.27 -37.23
N PRO A 156 -10.08 7.35 -36.98
CA PRO A 156 -9.54 7.61 -35.65
C PRO A 156 -10.70 7.92 -34.71
N MET A 157 -11.16 6.90 -34.00
CA MET A 157 -12.15 7.05 -32.94
C MET A 157 -11.40 7.52 -31.70
N ALA A 158 -11.43 8.83 -31.45
CA ALA A 158 -11.06 9.38 -30.16
C ALA A 158 -12.01 8.79 -29.11
N LEU A 159 -11.51 7.89 -28.25
CA LEU A 159 -12.28 7.28 -27.17
C LEU A 159 -12.46 8.30 -26.03
N PRO A 160 -13.69 8.75 -25.73
CA PRO A 160 -13.96 9.54 -24.54
C PRO A 160 -14.11 8.60 -23.33
N GLY A 161 -13.23 8.71 -22.35
CA GLY A 161 -13.27 7.92 -21.09
C GLY A 161 -11.91 7.50 -20.52
N THR A 162 -10.82 7.78 -21.22
CA THR A 162 -9.45 7.33 -20.90
C THR A 162 -8.90 7.87 -19.57
N ASP A 163 -9.38 9.02 -19.10
CA ASP A 163 -8.77 9.70 -17.96
C ASP A 163 -9.01 9.02 -16.60
N LEU A 164 -10.14 8.35 -16.39
CA LEU A 164 -10.44 7.75 -15.09
C LEU A 164 -9.63 6.48 -14.83
N HIS A 165 -9.48 5.62 -15.84
CA HIS A 165 -8.61 4.43 -15.76
C HIS A 165 -7.15 4.82 -15.71
N LYS A 166 -6.78 5.90 -16.40
CA LYS A 166 -5.44 6.46 -16.32
C LYS A 166 -5.12 6.96 -14.92
N ALA A 167 -6.01 7.78 -14.36
CA ALA A 167 -5.93 8.29 -12.99
C ALA A 167 -5.87 7.16 -11.95
N TRP A 168 -6.57 6.03 -12.18
CA TRP A 168 -6.49 4.86 -11.31
C TRP A 168 -5.08 4.27 -11.25
N VAL A 169 -4.45 3.96 -12.40
CA VAL A 169 -3.07 3.41 -12.40
C VAL A 169 -2.06 4.47 -11.95
N ASP A 170 -2.30 5.75 -12.25
CA ASP A 170 -1.46 6.86 -11.78
C ASP A 170 -1.54 7.02 -10.26
N GLY A 171 -2.68 6.66 -9.66
CA GLY A 171 -2.93 6.67 -8.22
C GLY A 171 -2.43 5.45 -7.44
N LEU A 172 -2.00 4.36 -8.11
CA LEU A 172 -1.47 3.18 -7.44
C LEU A 172 -0.14 3.47 -6.74
N ARG A 173 -0.05 3.05 -5.48
CA ARG A 173 1.11 3.31 -4.60
C ARG A 173 1.71 2.01 -4.07
N GLU A 174 3.00 2.00 -3.75
CA GLU A 174 3.70 0.80 -3.29
C GLU A 174 3.15 0.25 -1.95
N GLY A 175 2.64 -0.97 -1.93
CA GLY A 175 1.89 -1.54 -0.80
C GLY A 175 0.38 -1.62 -1.07
N ASP A 176 -0.12 -0.99 -2.14
CA ASP A 176 -1.52 -1.14 -2.54
C ASP A 176 -1.78 -2.56 -3.00
N ARG A 177 -2.89 -3.13 -2.55
CA ARG A 177 -3.30 -4.46 -2.99
C ARG A 177 -4.14 -4.34 -4.25
N VAL A 178 -3.69 -4.99 -5.32
CA VAL A 178 -4.40 -5.05 -6.59
C VAL A 178 -4.78 -6.49 -6.89
N ARG A 179 -5.97 -6.66 -7.45
CA ARG A 179 -6.40 -7.94 -8.02
C ARG A 179 -6.43 -7.78 -9.52
N VAL A 180 -5.61 -8.59 -10.19
CA VAL A 180 -5.41 -8.54 -11.65
C VAL A 180 -5.59 -9.92 -12.24
N PHE A 181 -6.25 -10.02 -13.38
CA PHE A 181 -6.41 -11.27 -14.10
C PHE A 181 -5.24 -11.44 -15.08
N LEU A 182 -4.31 -12.34 -14.76
CA LEU A 182 -3.11 -12.62 -15.55
C LEU A 182 -2.97 -14.12 -15.75
N HIS A 183 -2.55 -14.55 -16.95
CA HIS A 183 -2.36 -15.98 -17.28
C HIS A 183 -3.59 -16.85 -16.98
N ALA A 184 -4.80 -16.37 -17.33
CA ALA A 184 -6.08 -17.04 -17.07
C ALA A 184 -6.40 -17.33 -15.58
N ARG A 185 -5.72 -16.64 -14.64
CA ARG A 185 -5.99 -16.73 -13.20
C ARG A 185 -6.13 -15.34 -12.57
N TRP A 186 -6.95 -15.24 -11.53
CA TRP A 186 -6.97 -14.06 -10.67
C TRP A 186 -5.76 -14.07 -9.74
N LEU A 187 -4.95 -13.03 -9.84
CA LEU A 187 -3.79 -12.80 -9.00
C LEU A 187 -4.09 -11.66 -8.02
N SER A 188 -3.99 -11.94 -6.72
CA SER A 188 -3.95 -10.90 -5.70
C SER A 188 -2.49 -10.58 -5.41
N ALA A 189 -2.06 -9.38 -5.76
CA ALA A 189 -0.69 -8.91 -5.61
C ALA A 189 -0.66 -7.56 -4.91
N PHE A 190 0.52 -7.21 -4.41
CA PHE A 190 0.82 -5.89 -3.91
C PHE A 190 1.65 -5.14 -4.95
N VAL A 191 1.38 -3.86 -5.10
CA VAL A 191 2.25 -2.98 -5.89
C VAL A 191 3.59 -2.88 -5.16
N ALA A 192 4.66 -3.43 -5.71
CA ALA A 192 6.00 -3.37 -5.13
C ALA A 192 6.82 -2.20 -5.67
N GLY A 193 6.31 -1.52 -6.70
CA GLY A 193 6.98 -0.40 -7.32
C GLY A 193 6.25 0.10 -8.54
N ARG A 194 6.54 1.34 -8.94
CA ARG A 194 5.97 1.96 -10.13
C ARG A 194 7.06 2.73 -10.87
N SER A 195 6.96 2.69 -12.18
CA SER A 195 7.73 3.51 -13.10
C SER A 195 6.77 4.27 -14.02
N SER A 196 7.32 5.17 -14.85
CA SER A 196 6.58 5.88 -15.89
C SER A 196 5.96 4.96 -16.94
N ALA A 197 6.48 3.74 -17.11
CA ALA A 197 6.01 2.77 -18.10
C ALA A 197 5.48 1.45 -17.51
N HIS A 198 5.90 1.06 -16.30
CA HIS A 198 5.60 -0.25 -15.72
C HIS A 198 5.13 -0.15 -14.27
N VAL A 199 4.38 -1.17 -13.83
CA VAL A 199 4.02 -1.42 -12.44
C VAL A 199 4.57 -2.78 -12.06
N LEU A 200 5.25 -2.85 -10.92
CA LEU A 200 5.79 -4.07 -10.35
C LEU A 200 4.80 -4.64 -9.34
N LEU A 201 4.50 -5.93 -9.46
CA LEU A 201 3.55 -6.63 -8.62
C LEU A 201 4.25 -7.78 -7.90
N ALA A 202 4.29 -7.72 -6.57
CA ALA A 202 4.77 -8.80 -5.72
C ALA A 202 3.60 -9.61 -5.18
N THR A 203 3.74 -10.93 -5.19
CA THR A 203 2.79 -11.81 -4.50
C THR A 203 3.35 -12.17 -3.13
N ARG A 204 2.47 -12.44 -2.16
CA ARG A 204 2.86 -12.82 -0.79
C ARG A 204 3.66 -14.13 -0.73
N ASN A 205 3.66 -14.91 -1.81
CA ASN A 205 4.15 -16.29 -1.80
C ASN A 205 5.62 -16.40 -2.22
N GLY A 206 6.33 -15.26 -2.39
CA GLY A 206 7.69 -15.26 -2.92
C GLY A 206 7.78 -15.65 -4.40
N GLU A 207 6.68 -15.57 -5.15
CA GLU A 207 6.75 -15.68 -6.62
C GLU A 207 7.60 -14.52 -7.18
N PRO A 208 8.29 -14.71 -8.32
CA PRO A 208 9.05 -13.65 -8.96
C PRO A 208 8.15 -12.44 -9.24
N LEU A 209 8.75 -11.26 -9.07
CA LEU A 209 8.09 -9.98 -9.28
C LEU A 209 7.50 -9.90 -10.69
N GLN A 210 6.19 -9.72 -10.77
CA GLN A 210 5.48 -9.63 -12.04
C GLN A 210 5.55 -8.18 -12.53
N THR A 211 6.12 -7.97 -13.71
CA THR A 211 6.16 -6.65 -14.34
C THR A 211 5.01 -6.53 -15.32
N ILE A 212 4.23 -5.45 -15.22
CA ILE A 212 3.15 -5.17 -16.16
C ILE A 212 3.23 -3.74 -16.67
N GLY A 213 3.10 -3.57 -17.98
CA GLY A 213 3.07 -2.23 -18.60
C GLY A 213 1.83 -1.45 -18.17
N ARG A 214 1.97 -0.15 -17.95
CA ARG A 214 0.83 0.73 -17.59
C ARG A 214 -0.28 0.67 -18.63
N ALA A 215 0.07 0.62 -19.91
CA ALA A 215 -0.88 0.47 -21.01
C ALA A 215 -1.70 -0.83 -20.91
N ALA A 216 -1.08 -1.93 -20.47
CA ALA A 216 -1.79 -3.18 -20.22
C ALA A 216 -2.68 -3.07 -18.99
N LEU A 217 -2.20 -2.41 -17.92
CA LEU A 217 -3.01 -2.18 -16.71
C LEU A 217 -4.24 -1.30 -16.99
N TYR A 218 -4.11 -0.27 -17.84
CA TYR A 218 -5.23 0.57 -18.29
C TYR A 218 -6.32 -0.28 -18.94
N ARG A 219 -5.94 -1.15 -19.89
CA ARG A 219 -6.89 -2.04 -20.61
C ARG A 219 -7.49 -3.10 -19.69
N LEU A 220 -6.71 -3.67 -18.76
CA LEU A 220 -7.23 -4.62 -17.78
C LEU A 220 -8.25 -3.95 -16.86
N HIS A 221 -8.00 -2.71 -16.42
CA HIS A 221 -8.94 -1.99 -15.58
C HIS A 221 -10.22 -1.59 -16.33
N GLU A 222 -10.09 -1.11 -17.57
CA GLU A 222 -11.22 -0.79 -18.45
C GLU A 222 -12.14 -2.01 -18.67
N SER A 223 -11.55 -3.21 -18.81
CA SER A 223 -12.29 -4.46 -18.96
C SER A 223 -12.78 -5.09 -17.64
N GLY A 224 -12.56 -4.44 -16.50
CA GLY A 224 -12.91 -4.98 -15.17
C GLY A 224 -12.05 -6.17 -14.72
N LEU A 225 -10.95 -6.43 -15.43
CA LEU A 225 -9.96 -7.49 -15.15
C LEU A 225 -8.82 -7.01 -14.23
N ALA A 226 -8.82 -5.73 -13.85
CA ALA A 226 -7.99 -5.19 -12.78
C ALA A 226 -8.83 -4.30 -11.86
N THR A 227 -8.70 -4.51 -10.56
CA THR A 227 -9.36 -3.69 -9.53
C THR A 227 -8.44 -3.52 -8.34
N THR A 228 -8.45 -2.33 -7.72
CA THR A 228 -7.86 -2.19 -6.38
C THR A 228 -8.72 -2.97 -5.40
N VAL A 229 -8.10 -3.89 -4.67
CA VAL A 229 -8.71 -4.47 -3.48
C VAL A 229 -8.45 -3.51 -2.35
N GLU A 230 -9.40 -3.34 -1.41
CA GLU A 230 -9.26 -2.43 -0.26
C GLU A 230 -7.80 -2.42 0.25
N PRO A 231 -7.21 -1.23 0.48
CA PRO A 231 -5.82 -1.10 0.91
C PRO A 231 -5.60 -2.01 2.11
N ALA A 232 -4.39 -2.57 2.23
CA ALA A 232 -4.03 -3.55 3.25
C ALA A 232 -4.52 -3.09 4.64
N ALA A 233 -5.72 -3.54 5.04
CA ALA A 233 -6.40 -3.03 6.22
C ALA A 233 -5.94 -3.86 7.41
N ALA A 234 -4.63 -3.96 7.61
CA ALA A 234 -4.01 -4.79 8.63
C ALA A 234 -4.52 -4.40 10.03
N VAL A 235 -4.72 -3.11 10.27
CA VAL A 235 -5.36 -2.56 11.48
C VAL A 235 -6.79 -3.08 11.63
N ARG A 236 -7.58 -3.11 10.56
CA ARG A 236 -8.96 -3.61 10.57
C ARG A 236 -9.00 -5.11 10.85
N GLU A 237 -8.12 -5.88 10.23
CA GLU A 237 -7.97 -7.32 10.47
C GLU A 237 -7.55 -7.61 11.92
N ALA A 238 -6.56 -6.86 12.44
CA ALA A 238 -6.11 -6.96 13.82
C ALA A 238 -7.22 -6.68 14.82
N VAL A 239 -8.05 -5.66 14.58
CA VAL A 239 -9.21 -5.35 15.43
C VAL A 239 -10.25 -6.46 15.40
N GLN A 240 -10.54 -7.03 14.23
CA GLN A 240 -11.48 -8.16 14.14
C GLN A 240 -10.98 -9.35 14.93
N THR A 241 -9.70 -9.68 14.84
CA THR A 241 -9.10 -10.78 15.62
C THR A 241 -9.11 -10.48 17.12
N LEU A 242 -8.74 -9.27 17.55
CA LEU A 242 -8.79 -8.89 18.97
C LEU A 242 -10.23 -8.90 19.51
N THR A 243 -11.22 -8.54 18.69
CA THR A 243 -12.63 -8.62 19.09
C THR A 243 -13.05 -10.07 19.29
N LEU A 244 -12.67 -10.96 18.36
CA LEU A 244 -12.95 -12.40 18.47
C LEU A 244 -12.27 -13.06 19.67
N ASP A 245 -11.07 -12.59 20.05
CA ASP A 245 -10.33 -13.08 21.22
C ASP A 245 -11.01 -12.64 22.53
N LEU A 246 -11.43 -11.36 22.60
CA LEU A 246 -12.18 -10.82 23.75
C LEU A 246 -13.54 -11.49 23.95
N ASP A 247 -14.23 -11.85 22.87
CA ASP A 247 -15.49 -12.59 22.92
C ASP A 247 -15.30 -14.07 23.32
N ALA A 248 -14.10 -14.63 23.14
CA ALA A 248 -13.78 -16.01 23.52
C ALA A 248 -13.41 -16.17 25.01
N ASP A 249 -12.95 -15.09 25.64
CA ASP A 249 -12.59 -15.02 27.07
C ASP A 249 -13.78 -14.65 28.00
N ALA A 250 -14.97 -14.43 27.45
CA ALA A 250 -16.20 -14.05 28.18
C ALA A 250 -17.19 -15.21 28.36
#